data_AF-A0A526S3N1-F1
#
_entry.id   AF-A0A526S3N1-F1
#
_cell.length_a   1.000
_cell.length_b   1.000
_cell.length_c   1.000
_cell.angle_alpha   90.00
_cell.angle_beta   90.00
_cell.angle_gamma   90.00
#
_symmetry.space_group_name_H-M   'P 1'
#
loop_
_entity.id
_entity.type
_entity.pdbx_description
1 polymer ?
#
loop_
_entity_poly.entity_id
_entity_poly.type
_entity_poly.pdbx_seq_one_letter_code
_entity_poly.pdbx_strand_id
1 'polypeptide(L)'
;MKPAILLLLLAAMLPSTSARAGDWKPVEKVETYAISGRTAPELYASIGEKGPVIGKDSAGNERRVIAHTNFKLTWQRDYQPEGGACVLKTARPKLTLTYTLPKPATP
;
A
#
# COMPACT_ATOMS: atom_id res chain seq x y z
N MET A 1 20.51 22.62 -39.75
CA MET A 1 19.24 21.86 -39.65
C MET A 1 19.44 20.34 -39.60
N LYS A 2 20.22 19.74 -40.50
CA LYS A 2 20.53 18.28 -40.49
C LYS A 2 21.15 17.73 -39.19
N PRO A 3 22.13 18.38 -38.53
CA PRO A 3 22.75 17.81 -37.34
C PRO A 3 21.82 17.83 -36.11
N ALA A 4 20.94 18.83 -36.01
CA ALA A 4 19.97 18.93 -34.92
C ALA A 4 18.89 17.83 -35.04
N ILE A 5 18.43 17.54 -36.27
CA ILE A 5 17.50 16.45 -36.54
C ILE A 5 18.14 15.09 -36.22
N LEU A 6 19.42 14.92 -36.58
CA LEU A 6 20.18 13.70 -36.28
C LEU A 6 20.39 13.51 -34.77
N LEU A 7 20.67 14.59 -34.02
CA LEU A 7 20.78 14.55 -32.56
C LEU A 7 19.46 14.22 -31.87
N LEU A 8 18.33 14.76 -32.35
CA LEU A 8 17.01 14.42 -31.81
C LEU A 8 16.62 12.95 -32.08
N LEU A 9 16.92 12.45 -33.28
CA LEU A 9 16.73 11.04 -33.63
C LEU A 9 17.58 10.11 -32.76
N LEU A 10 18.82 10.51 -32.45
CA LEU A 10 19.70 9.75 -31.58
C LEU A 10 19.22 9.79 -30.12
N ALA A 11 18.69 10.92 -29.66
CA ALA A 11 18.11 11.07 -28.32
C ALA A 11 16.87 10.18 -28.10
N ALA A 12 16.06 9.97 -29.15
CA ALA A 12 14.89 9.11 -29.11
C ALA A 12 15.23 7.61 -29.05
N MET A 13 16.46 7.23 -29.39
CA MET A 13 16.94 5.84 -29.32
C MET A 13 17.62 5.48 -27.99
N LEU A 14 17.70 6.40 -27.02
CA LEU A 14 18.22 6.03 -25.70
C LEU A 14 17.26 5.03 -25.04
N PRO A 15 17.74 3.83 -24.66
CA PRO A 15 16.91 2.88 -23.93
C PRO A 15 16.49 3.52 -22.61
N SER A 16 15.17 3.63 -22.41
CA SER A 16 14.62 4.00 -21.11
C SER A 16 15.00 2.89 -20.14
N THR A 17 15.97 3.13 -19.26
CA THR A 17 16.28 2.16 -18.21
C THR A 17 15.03 2.03 -17.36
N SER A 18 14.43 0.84 -17.34
CA SER A 18 13.32 0.56 -16.44
C SER A 18 13.80 0.93 -15.04
N ALA A 19 13.02 1.77 -14.36
CA ALA A 19 13.26 2.03 -12.95
C ALA A 19 13.34 0.66 -12.28
N ARG A 20 14.52 0.31 -11.75
CA ARG A 20 14.72 -0.92 -10.98
C ARG A 20 13.97 -0.76 -9.67
N ALA A 21 12.65 -0.91 -9.71
CA ALA A 21 11.94 -1.43 -8.57
C ALA A 21 12.61 -2.78 -8.30
N GLY A 22 13.43 -2.87 -7.26
CA GLY A 22 14.11 -4.13 -6.92
C GLY A 22 13.08 -5.27 -6.83
N ASP A 23 13.53 -6.52 -6.91
CA ASP A 23 12.66 -7.71 -6.88
C ASP A 23 11.92 -7.84 -5.53
N TRP A 24 10.95 -6.97 -5.28
CA TRP A 24 10.14 -6.93 -4.07
C TRP A 24 8.68 -7.08 -4.45
N LYS A 25 7.95 -7.86 -3.66
CA LYS A 25 6.50 -8.02 -3.77
C LYS A 25 5.85 -7.59 -2.45
N PRO A 26 4.68 -6.95 -2.49
CA PRO A 26 3.93 -6.67 -1.27
C PRO A 26 3.52 -7.98 -0.60
N VAL A 27 3.44 -7.96 0.72
CA VAL A 27 2.80 -9.00 1.51
C VAL A 27 1.35 -8.59 1.72
N GLU A 28 0.41 -9.37 1.23
CA GLU A 28 -1.02 -9.12 1.42
C GLU A 28 -1.58 -9.98 2.55
N LYS A 29 -2.41 -9.38 3.40
CA LYS A 29 -3.07 -10.02 4.52
C LYS A 29 -4.55 -9.67 4.51
N VAL A 30 -5.39 -10.66 4.78
CA VAL A 30 -6.82 -10.44 5.02
C VAL A 30 -7.09 -10.66 6.50
N GLU A 31 -7.63 -9.64 7.15
CA GLU A 31 -8.16 -9.69 8.50
C GLU A 31 -9.67 -9.53 8.45
N THR A 32 -10.38 -10.11 9.41
CA THR A 32 -11.84 -10.05 9.42
C THR A 32 -12.38 -9.58 10.75
N TYR A 33 -13.45 -8.80 10.71
CA TYR A 33 -14.25 -8.50 11.89
C TYR A 33 -15.57 -9.26 11.84
N ALA A 34 -16.00 -9.75 13.01
CA ALA A 34 -17.18 -10.59 13.12
C ALA A 34 -18.47 -9.77 13.03
N ILE A 35 -19.37 -10.14 12.12
CA ILE A 35 -20.72 -9.59 12.01
C ILE A 35 -21.77 -10.64 12.35
N SER A 36 -22.95 -10.19 12.76
CA SER A 36 -24.05 -11.04 13.22
C SER A 36 -25.32 -10.75 12.41
N GLY A 37 -26.16 -11.75 12.22
CA GLY A 37 -27.40 -11.63 11.44
C GLY A 37 -27.63 -12.86 10.58
N ARG A 38 -28.90 -13.12 10.26
CA ARG A 38 -29.36 -14.20 9.37
C ARG A 38 -29.97 -13.65 8.08
N THR A 39 -30.32 -12.37 8.05
CA THR A 39 -30.85 -11.68 6.87
C THR A 39 -29.89 -10.59 6.39
N ALA A 40 -29.97 -10.20 5.12
CA ALA A 40 -29.10 -9.15 4.57
C ALA A 40 -29.23 -7.81 5.32
N PRO A 41 -30.43 -7.34 5.72
CA PRO A 41 -30.56 -6.14 6.54
C PRO A 41 -29.88 -6.27 7.91
N GLU A 42 -30.02 -7.41 8.59
CA GLU A 42 -29.37 -7.65 9.88
C GLU A 42 -27.83 -7.62 9.75
N LEU A 43 -27.30 -8.24 8.71
CA LEU A 43 -25.87 -8.22 8.42
C LEU A 43 -25.38 -6.79 8.14
N TYR A 44 -26.12 -6.00 7.37
CA TYR A 44 -25.77 -4.62 7.06
C TYR A 44 -25.81 -3.71 8.31
N ALA A 45 -26.80 -3.92 9.19
CA ALA A 45 -26.85 -3.23 10.48
C ALA A 45 -25.63 -3.59 11.34
N SER A 46 -25.31 -4.88 11.48
CA SER A 46 -24.14 -5.33 12.23
C SER A 46 -22.82 -4.82 11.63
N ILE A 47 -22.73 -4.64 10.31
CA ILE A 47 -21.59 -4.00 9.64
C ILE A 47 -21.44 -2.56 10.12
N GLY A 48 -22.52 -1.78 10.16
CA GLY A 48 -22.50 -0.39 10.63
C GLY A 48 -22.04 -0.26 12.08
N GLU A 49 -22.47 -1.17 12.94
CA GLU A 49 -22.12 -1.19 14.36
C GLU A 49 -20.68 -1.64 14.63
N LYS A 50 -20.19 -2.63 13.87
CA LYS A 50 -18.90 -3.31 14.15
C LYS A 50 -17.78 -2.97 13.17
N GLY A 51 -18.07 -2.19 12.12
CA GLY A 51 -17.10 -1.81 11.10
C GLY A 51 -15.88 -1.08 11.70
N PRO A 52 -14.68 -1.20 11.09
CA PRO A 52 -13.47 -0.58 11.61
C PRO A 52 -13.60 0.92 11.83
N VAL A 53 -13.11 1.41 12.97
CA VAL A 53 -13.02 2.85 13.26
C VAL A 53 -11.76 3.40 12.60
N ILE A 54 -11.91 4.38 11.71
CA ILE A 54 -10.81 5.01 10.95
C ILE A 54 -10.49 6.44 11.41
N GLY A 55 -11.18 6.92 12.45
CA GLY A 55 -10.99 8.26 12.98
C GLY A 55 -12.25 8.77 13.68
N LYS A 56 -12.34 10.08 13.86
CA LYS A 56 -13.51 10.77 14.40
C LYS A 56 -14.10 11.73 13.37
N ASP A 57 -15.40 11.95 13.43
CA ASP A 57 -16.09 12.98 12.64
C ASP A 57 -15.94 14.38 13.30
N SER A 58 -16.49 15.41 12.66
CA SER A 58 -16.45 16.79 13.15
C SER A 58 -17.18 17.00 14.48
N ALA A 59 -18.09 16.10 14.87
CA ALA A 59 -18.81 16.12 16.14
C ALA A 59 -18.11 15.26 17.22
N GLY A 60 -17.01 14.58 16.88
CA GLY A 60 -16.22 13.75 17.79
C GLY A 60 -16.67 12.29 17.87
N ASN A 61 -17.65 11.86 17.07
CA ASN A 61 -18.09 10.46 17.03
C ASN A 61 -17.13 9.61 16.20
N GLU A 62 -17.09 8.31 16.48
CA GLU A 62 -16.27 7.37 15.71
C GLU A 62 -16.75 7.27 14.26
N ARG A 63 -15.83 7.45 13.31
CA ARG A 63 -16.10 7.24 11.89
C ARG A 63 -15.80 5.78 11.53
N ARG A 64 -16.84 5.03 11.18
CA ARG A 64 -16.74 3.62 10.78
C ARG A 64 -16.86 3.44 9.27
N VAL A 65 -16.26 2.37 8.75
CA VAL A 65 -16.34 1.96 7.34
C VAL A 65 -16.64 0.47 7.24
N ILE A 66 -17.12 0.02 6.07
CA ILE A 66 -17.43 -1.39 5.83
C ILE A 66 -16.15 -2.21 5.64
N ALA A 67 -15.24 -1.71 4.82
CA ALA A 67 -13.96 -2.33 4.53
C ALA A 67 -12.86 -1.28 4.67
N HIS A 68 -11.70 -1.71 5.17
CA HIS A 68 -10.56 -0.83 5.35
C HIS A 68 -9.28 -1.50 4.86
N THR A 69 -8.55 -0.81 4.00
CA THR A 69 -7.23 -1.23 3.55
C THR A 69 -6.18 -0.38 4.24
N ASN A 70 -5.30 -1.01 5.01
CA ASN A 70 -4.17 -0.36 5.65
C ASN A 70 -2.85 -0.84 5.05
N PHE A 71 -1.77 -0.08 5.23
CA PHE A 71 -0.45 -0.49 4.81
C PHE A 71 0.62 -0.19 5.86
N LYS A 72 1.64 -1.03 5.87
CA LYS A 72 2.88 -0.80 6.61
C LYS A 72 4.04 -0.86 5.64
N LEU A 73 4.70 0.27 5.42
CA LEU A 73 5.91 0.36 4.61
C LEU A 73 7.13 0.47 5.53
N THR A 74 8.07 -0.46 5.36
CA THR A 74 9.35 -0.47 6.07
C THR A 74 10.50 -0.60 5.06
N TRP A 75 11.72 -0.24 5.48
CA TRP A 75 12.89 -0.28 4.63
C TRP A 75 14.04 -0.96 5.37
N GLN A 76 14.65 -1.96 4.74
CA GLN A 76 15.97 -2.43 5.12
C GLN A 76 16.99 -1.57 4.39
N ARG A 77 17.85 -0.88 5.14
CA ARG A 77 18.86 0.03 4.60
C ARG A 77 20.24 -0.46 4.99
N ASP A 78 21.17 -0.39 4.05
CA ASP A 78 22.57 -0.78 4.24
C ASP A 78 23.48 0.45 4.04
N TYR A 79 24.05 0.94 5.13
CA TYR A 79 24.98 2.06 5.13
C TYR A 79 26.39 1.53 5.29
N GLN A 80 27.27 1.84 4.33
CA GLN A 80 28.66 1.40 4.35
C GLN A 80 29.64 2.57 4.23
N PRO A 81 30.83 2.49 4.82
CA PRO A 81 31.88 3.46 4.59
C PRO A 81 32.44 3.30 3.16
N GLU A 82 32.51 4.39 2.40
CA GLU A 82 33.10 4.45 1.07
C GLU A 82 33.72 5.83 0.85
N GLY A 83 35.00 5.89 0.47
CA GLY A 83 35.67 7.16 0.16
C GLY A 83 35.76 8.17 1.33
N GLY A 84 35.77 7.69 2.58
CA GLY A 84 35.83 8.56 3.77
C GLY A 84 34.48 9.10 4.26
N ALA A 85 33.36 8.67 3.66
CA ALA A 85 32.01 8.99 4.11
C ALA A 85 31.14 7.72 4.23
N CYS A 86 29.97 7.83 4.87
CA CYS A 86 28.96 6.77 4.87
C CYS A 86 28.00 6.95 3.69
N VAL A 87 27.83 5.91 2.87
CA VAL A 87 26.91 5.89 1.73
C VAL A 87 25.83 4.82 1.92
N LEU A 88 24.63 5.09 1.43
CA LEU A 88 23.53 4.12 1.40
C LEU A 88 23.71 3.19 0.19
N LYS A 89 24.29 2.00 0.40
CA LYS A 89 24.55 1.04 -0.67
C LYS A 89 23.29 0.38 -1.19
N THR A 90 22.36 0.05 -0.30
CA THR A 90 21.06 -0.54 -0.69
C THR A 90 19.91 -0.06 0.19
N ALA A 91 18.71 0.00 -0.41
CA ALA A 91 17.46 0.23 0.30
C ALA A 91 16.40 -0.73 -0.27
N ARG A 92 16.02 -1.74 0.52
CA ARG A 92 15.01 -2.73 0.13
C ARG A 92 13.69 -2.44 0.85
N PRO A 93 12.61 -2.14 0.13
CA PRO A 93 11.31 -1.92 0.76
C PRO A 93 10.66 -3.24 1.17
N LYS A 94 9.85 -3.16 2.22
CA LYS A 94 8.91 -4.20 2.63
C LYS A 94 7.56 -3.55 2.89
N LEU A 95 6.64 -3.74 1.95
CA LEU A 95 5.26 -3.28 2.02
C LEU A 95 4.37 -4.43 2.50
N THR A 96 3.60 -4.20 3.55
CA THR A 96 2.50 -5.08 3.96
C THR A 96 1.19 -4.37 3.76
N LEU A 97 0.26 -4.97 3.04
CA LEU A 97 -1.12 -4.51 2.85
C LEU A 97 -2.03 -5.38 3.71
N THR A 98 -2.93 -4.77 4.48
CA THR A 98 -3.93 -5.45 5.29
C THR A 98 -5.31 -5.02 4.83
N TYR A 99 -6.13 -5.98 4.39
CA TYR A 99 -7.54 -5.80 4.04
C TYR A 99 -8.40 -6.28 5.19
N THR A 100 -9.16 -5.37 5.80
CA THR A 100 -10.09 -5.70 6.89
C THR A 100 -11.52 -5.80 6.32
N LEU A 101 -12.11 -6.99 6.39
CA LEU A 101 -13.41 -7.30 5.76
C LEU A 101 -14.43 -7.89 6.76
N PRO A 102 -15.74 -7.68 6.57
CA PRO A 102 -16.75 -8.32 7.39
C PRO A 102 -16.78 -9.83 7.15
N LYS A 103 -16.98 -10.60 8.22
CA LYS A 103 -17.22 -12.06 8.15
C LYS A 103 -18.35 -12.46 9.09
N PRO A 104 -19.39 -13.16 8.61
CA PRO A 104 -20.43 -13.74 9.48
C PRO A 104 -19.81 -14.61 10.58
N ALA A 105 -20.20 -14.36 11.83
CA ALA A 105 -19.72 -15.09 12.99
C ALA A 105 -20.26 -16.53 13.04
N THR A 106 -21.45 -16.74 12.47
CA THR A 106 -22.08 -18.04 12.28
C THR A 106 -22.21 -18.34 10.79
N PRO A 107 -21.99 -19.59 10.36
CA PRO A 107 -22.22 -20.02 8.97
C PRO A 107 -23.65 -19.77 8.49
#